data_AF-A0AAQ3RZP8-F1
#
_entry.id   AF-A0AAQ3RZP8-F1
#
_cell.length_a   1.000
_cell.length_b   1.000
_cell.length_c   1.000
_cell.angle_alpha   90.00
_cell.angle_beta   90.00
_cell.angle_gamma   90.00
#
_symmetry.space_group_name_H-M   'P 1'
#
loop_
_entity.id
_entity.type
_entity.pdbx_description
1 polymer ?
#
loop_
_entity_poly.entity_id
_entity_poly.type
_entity_poly.pdbx_seq_one_letter_code
_entity_poly.pdbx_strand_id
1 'polypeptide(L)'
;MTASFLRTFYILLLLSGINVTLNNSSEIGEPKCTETERKALLTFKQSLVDDFGTLSTWTNHLNNTDCCKWKHIQCNHQTGHVNLLDLHGNYPYTPYLRGAINVTSFI
;
A
#
# COMPACT_ATOMS: atom_id res chain seq x y z
N MET A 1 -48.01 9.95 -23.54
CA MET A 1 -47.28 8.97 -22.71
C MET A 1 -48.31 8.28 -21.83
N THR A 2 -48.70 7.05 -22.17
CA THR A 2 -49.88 6.40 -21.59
C THR A 2 -49.60 5.88 -20.18
N ALA A 3 -50.61 5.85 -19.31
CA ALA A 3 -50.52 5.35 -17.93
C ALA A 3 -49.96 3.91 -17.83
N SER A 4 -50.02 3.15 -18.93
CA SER A 4 -49.38 1.85 -19.07
C SER A 4 -47.85 1.91 -18.97
N PHE A 5 -47.20 2.95 -19.49
CA PHE A 5 -45.75 3.14 -19.35
C PHE A 5 -45.34 3.40 -17.90
N LEU A 6 -46.16 4.10 -17.12
CA LEU A 6 -45.89 4.37 -15.71
C LEU A 6 -46.02 3.09 -14.86
N ARG A 7 -47.00 2.23 -15.19
CA ARG A 7 -47.16 0.93 -14.53
C ARG A 7 -46.01 -0.02 -14.85
N THR A 8 -45.58 -0.10 -16.11
CA THR A 8 -44.45 -0.96 -16.48
C THR A 8 -43.15 -0.46 -15.86
N PHE A 9 -42.93 0.86 -15.83
CA PHE A 9 -41.77 1.44 -15.16
C PHE A 9 -41.76 1.15 -13.64
N TYR A 10 -42.91 1.28 -12.97
CA TYR A 10 -43.03 0.96 -11.54
C TYR A 10 -42.78 -0.53 -11.25
N ILE A 11 -43.28 -1.44 -12.08
CA ILE A 11 -43.02 -2.88 -11.94
C ILE A 11 -41.53 -3.21 -12.14
N LEU A 12 -40.87 -2.57 -13.11
CA LEU A 12 -39.43 -2.73 -13.33
C LEU A 12 -38.61 -2.24 -12.14
N LEU A 13 -39.01 -1.12 -11.51
CA LEU A 13 -38.38 -0.61 -10.28
C LEU A 13 -38.56 -1.55 -9.08
N LEU A 14 -39.71 -2.23 -8.98
CA LEU A 14 -39.96 -3.22 -7.92
C LEU A 14 -39.15 -4.52 -8.12
N LEU A 15 -38.87 -4.90 -9.37
CA LEU A 15 -38.04 -6.07 -9.70
C LEU A 15 -36.54 -5.81 -9.53
N SER A 16 -36.11 -4.55 -9.63
CA SER A 16 -34.72 -4.15 -9.39
C SER A 16 -34.42 -3.92 -7.91
N GLY A 17 -34.94 -4.77 -7.01
CA GLY A 17 -34.62 -4.82 -5.59
C GLY A 17 -33.16 -5.20 -5.32
N ILE A 18 -32.25 -4.40 -5.87
CA ILE A 18 -30.81 -4.50 -5.68
C ILE A 18 -30.57 -3.99 -4.27
N ASN A 19 -30.26 -4.91 -3.36
CA ASN A 19 -29.59 -4.55 -2.12
C ASN A 19 -28.22 -4.01 -2.51
N VAL A 20 -28.14 -2.70 -2.77
CA VAL A 20 -26.86 -2.01 -2.90
C VAL A 20 -26.28 -1.96 -1.50
N THR A 21 -25.49 -2.96 -1.15
CA THR A 21 -24.60 -2.87 0.00
C THR A 21 -23.53 -1.86 -0.38
N LEU A 22 -23.73 -0.60 0.01
CA LEU A 22 -22.65 0.37 0.07
C LEU A 22 -21.84 0.05 1.32
N ASN A 23 -20.91 -0.88 1.20
CA ASN A 23 -19.80 -1.01 2.13
C ASN A 23 -18.87 0.18 1.91
N ASN A 24 -19.32 1.36 2.35
CA ASN A 24 -18.44 2.49 2.57
C ASN A 24 -17.73 2.25 3.91
N SER A 25 -16.80 1.29 3.93
CA SER A 25 -15.79 1.25 4.98
C SER A 25 -14.80 2.39 4.70
N SER A 26 -15.26 3.63 4.86
CA SER A 26 -14.34 4.69 5.24
C SER A 26 -14.04 4.48 6.72
N GLU A 27 -13.34 3.38 7.05
CA GLU A 27 -12.43 3.45 8.17
C GLU A 27 -11.51 4.60 7.81
N ILE A 28 -11.60 5.70 8.56
CA ILE A 28 -10.62 6.77 8.51
C ILE A 28 -9.37 6.21 9.21
N GLY A 29 -8.77 5.19 8.60
CA GLY A 29 -7.48 4.66 8.98
C GLY A 29 -6.42 5.65 8.53
N GLU A 30 -5.32 5.72 9.28
CA GLU A 30 -4.16 6.49 8.85
C GLU A 30 -3.74 6.08 7.43
N PRO A 31 -3.39 7.04 6.55
CA PRO A 31 -2.88 6.72 5.22
C PRO A 31 -1.66 5.79 5.33
N LYS A 32 -1.76 4.62 4.70
CA LYS A 32 -0.73 3.58 4.69
C LYS A 32 -0.20 3.39 3.27
N CYS A 33 1.01 2.87 3.16
CA CYS A 33 1.56 2.60 1.84
C CYS A 33 0.79 1.50 1.09
N THR A 34 0.88 1.54 -0.22
CA THR A 34 0.25 0.55 -1.09
C THR A 34 0.95 -0.80 -1.03
N GLU A 35 0.22 -1.86 -1.37
CA GLU A 35 0.80 -3.20 -1.46
C GLU A 35 1.91 -3.28 -2.53
N THR A 36 1.81 -2.47 -3.60
CA THR A 36 2.85 -2.37 -4.64
C THR A 36 4.14 -1.76 -4.08
N GLU A 37 4.04 -0.65 -3.34
CA GLU A 37 5.20 -0.05 -2.67
C GLU A 37 5.83 -1.02 -1.68
N ARG A 38 5.02 -1.68 -0.85
CA ARG A 38 5.48 -2.70 0.11
C ARG A 38 6.25 -3.82 -0.59
N LYS A 39 5.73 -4.37 -1.69
CA LYS A 39 6.41 -5.41 -2.47
C LYS A 39 7.70 -4.91 -3.09
N ALA A 40 7.70 -3.72 -3.70
CA ALA A 40 8.90 -3.13 -4.28
C ALA A 40 10.01 -2.96 -3.23
N LEU A 41 9.67 -2.50 -2.03
CA LEU A 41 10.62 -2.36 -0.92
C LEU A 41 11.17 -3.70 -0.44
N LEU A 42 10.35 -4.75 -0.40
CA LEU A 42 10.82 -6.09 -0.04
C LEU A 42 11.73 -6.69 -1.10
N THR A 43 11.42 -6.49 -2.39
CA THR A 43 12.31 -6.85 -3.50
C THR A 43 13.63 -6.07 -3.42
N PHE A 44 13.56 -4.77 -3.06
CA PHE A 44 14.74 -3.94 -2.87
C PHE A 44 15.63 -4.49 -1.76
N LYS A 45 15.04 -4.81 -0.60
CA LYS A 45 15.73 -5.46 0.52
C LYS A 45 16.39 -6.78 0.09
N GLN A 46 15.70 -7.63 -0.67
CA GLN A 46 16.24 -8.92 -1.13
C GLN A 46 17.44 -8.77 -2.07
N SER A 47 17.55 -7.67 -2.81
CA SER A 47 18.68 -7.40 -3.70
C SER A 47 19.94 -6.94 -2.96
N LEU A 48 19.82 -6.62 -1.66
CA LEU A 48 20.90 -6.08 -0.85
C LEU A 48 21.41 -7.09 0.17
N VAL A 49 22.69 -6.93 0.49
CA VAL A 49 23.33 -7.58 1.64
C VAL A 49 23.28 -6.58 2.79
N ASP A 50 22.49 -6.92 3.81
CA ASP A 50 22.24 -6.12 5.02
C ASP A 50 22.85 -6.81 6.25
N ASP A 51 24.18 -6.83 6.35
CA ASP A 51 24.89 -7.54 7.43
C ASP A 51 24.62 -6.96 8.83
N PHE A 52 24.05 -5.75 8.89
CA PHE A 52 23.94 -4.96 10.11
C PHE A 52 22.49 -4.66 10.51
N GLY A 53 21.52 -5.17 9.75
CA GLY A 53 20.11 -5.05 10.06
C GLY A 53 19.57 -3.63 9.90
N THR A 54 20.15 -2.82 9.01
CA THR A 54 19.65 -1.48 8.65
C THR A 54 18.20 -1.55 8.16
N LEU A 55 17.84 -2.63 7.46
CA LEU A 55 16.49 -2.89 6.93
C LEU A 55 15.72 -3.92 7.78
N SER A 56 16.10 -4.12 9.04
CA SER A 56 15.55 -5.17 9.93
C SER A 56 14.02 -5.08 10.12
N THR A 57 13.44 -3.87 10.13
CA THR A 57 12.00 -3.70 10.30
C THR A 57 11.18 -3.95 9.03
N TRP A 58 11.84 -4.03 7.87
CA TRP A 58 11.17 -4.26 6.60
C TRP A 58 10.78 -5.73 6.53
N THR A 59 9.48 -6.01 6.55
CA THR A 59 9.00 -7.37 6.76
C THR A 59 7.85 -7.77 5.86
N ASN A 60 7.78 -9.07 5.54
CA ASN A 60 6.67 -9.67 4.83
C ASN A 60 5.56 -10.20 5.77
N HIS A 61 5.68 -10.02 7.09
CA HIS A 61 4.67 -10.48 8.05
C HIS A 61 3.34 -9.74 7.87
N LEU A 62 2.24 -10.50 7.93
CA LEU A 62 0.88 -9.99 7.72
C LEU A 62 0.40 -9.04 8.85
N ASN A 63 1.06 -9.06 10.01
CA ASN A 63 0.78 -8.15 11.12
C ASN A 63 1.49 -6.79 11.00
N ASN A 64 2.39 -6.62 10.02
CA ASN A 64 3.13 -5.39 9.77
C ASN A 64 3.19 -5.12 8.25
N THR A 65 2.02 -4.81 7.70
CA THR A 65 1.84 -4.51 6.27
C THR A 65 2.02 -3.04 5.92
N ASP A 66 2.03 -2.15 6.91
CA ASP A 66 2.21 -0.73 6.72
C ASP A 66 3.70 -0.37 6.68
N CYS A 67 4.26 -0.27 5.48
CA CYS A 67 5.66 0.05 5.28
C CYS A 67 6.05 1.46 5.72
N CYS A 68 5.09 2.37 5.92
CA CYS A 68 5.36 3.69 6.50
C CYS A 68 5.86 3.62 7.95
N LYS A 69 5.63 2.48 8.63
CA LYS A 69 6.10 2.21 10.00
C LYS A 69 7.48 1.57 10.04
N TRP A 70 8.06 1.25 8.88
CA TRP A 70 9.42 0.70 8.82
C TRP A 70 10.45 1.80 9.03
N LYS A 71 11.57 1.47 9.70
CA LYS A 71 12.71 2.36 9.82
C LYS A 71 13.19 2.78 8.43
N HIS A 72 13.69 4.01 8.35
CA HIS A 72 14.27 4.58 7.13
C HIS A 72 13.28 4.84 5.99
N ILE A 73 11.96 4.78 6.26
CA ILE A 73 10.91 5.11 5.30
C ILE A 73 10.19 6.35 5.78
N GLN A 74 10.01 7.32 4.88
CA GLN A 74 9.06 8.42 5.08
C GLN A 74 7.95 8.30 4.03
N CYS A 75 6.74 8.52 4.50
CA CYS A 75 5.54 8.56 3.67
C CYS A 75 4.93 9.95 3.70
N ASN A 76 4.23 10.30 2.63
CA ASN A 76 3.35 11.44 2.59
C ASN A 76 2.19 11.22 3.57
N HIS A 77 2.00 12.10 4.55
CA HIS A 77 0.99 11.95 5.59
C HIS A 77 -0.46 12.04 5.09
N GLN A 78 -0.69 12.58 3.89
CA GLN A 78 -2.02 12.69 3.28
C GLN A 78 -2.35 11.47 2.41
N THR A 79 -1.38 10.98 1.63
CA THR A 79 -1.62 9.91 0.65
C THR A 79 -1.14 8.53 1.10
N GLY A 80 -0.27 8.45 2.11
CA GLY A 80 0.38 7.21 2.55
C GLY A 80 1.50 6.73 1.62
N HIS A 81 1.76 7.43 0.51
CA HIS A 81 2.79 7.03 -0.45
C HIS A 81 4.19 7.27 0.08
N VAL A 82 5.10 6.35 -0.24
CA VAL A 82 6.51 6.47 0.12
C VAL A 82 7.14 7.58 -0.72
N ASN A 83 7.74 8.58 -0.07
CA ASN A 83 8.40 9.69 -0.76
C ASN A 83 9.91 9.75 -0.50
N LEU A 84 10.41 9.07 0.52
CA LEU A 84 11.84 9.04 0.85
C LEU A 84 12.24 7.71 1.49
N LEU A 85 13.40 7.20 1.06
CA LEU A 85 14.13 6.09 1.65
C LEU A 85 15.48 6.61 2.16
N ASP A 86 15.70 6.58 3.47
CA ASP A 86 16.93 7.07 4.09
C ASP A 86 17.92 5.95 4.35
N LEU A 87 18.76 5.67 3.36
CA LEU A 87 19.74 4.57 3.41
C LEU A 87 21.13 5.02 3.88
N HIS A 88 21.26 6.21 4.49
CA HIS A 88 22.57 6.71 4.87
C HIS A 88 23.22 5.79 5.93
N GLY A 89 24.46 5.39 5.66
CA GLY A 89 25.36 4.93 6.71
C GLY A 89 25.91 6.13 7.47
N ASN A 90 26.04 6.00 8.78
CA ASN A 90 26.65 6.96 9.68
C ASN A 90 27.91 6.31 10.23
N TYR A 91 29.03 6.58 9.58
CA TYR A 91 30.34 6.13 10.02
C TYR A 91 30.67 6.73 11.41
N PRO A 92 31.20 5.97 12.38
CA PRO A 92 31.62 4.56 12.33
C PRO A 92 30.56 3.54 12.82
N TYR A 93 29.32 3.98 13.11
CA TYR A 93 28.35 3.21 13.90
C TYR A 93 27.29 2.46 13.08
N THR A 94 26.84 3.00 11.94
CA THR A 94 25.88 2.31 11.05
C THR A 94 26.55 1.95 9.73
N PRO A 95 26.69 0.65 9.44
CA PRO A 95 27.45 0.22 8.28
C PRO A 95 26.63 0.23 6.99
N TYR A 96 27.35 0.24 5.87
CA TYR A 96 26.77 0.41 4.54
C TYR A 96 26.04 -0.83 4.05
N LEU A 97 24.92 -0.62 3.36
CA LEU A 97 24.28 -1.65 2.54
C LEU A 97 25.18 -1.98 1.35
N ARG A 98 25.29 -3.26 1.02
CA ARG A 98 26.07 -3.75 -0.14
C ARG A 98 25.15 -4.48 -1.11
N GLY A 99 25.65 -4.75 -2.32
CA GLY A 99 24.92 -5.51 -3.34
C GLY A 99 24.58 -4.67 -4.56
N ALA A 100 23.91 -5.31 -5.53
CA ALA A 100 23.50 -4.69 -6.78
C ALA A 100 21.98 -4.67 -6.86
N ILE A 101 21.43 -3.46 -6.99
CA ILE A 101 19.99 -3.27 -7.16
C ILE A 101 19.63 -3.62 -8.60
N ASN A 102 18.74 -4.60 -8.79
CA ASN A 102 18.18 -4.86 -10.12
C ASN A 102 16.93 -4.01 -10.34
N VAL A 103 17.09 -2.89 -11.05
CA VAL A 103 15.97 -1.97 -11.31
C VAL A 103 14.86 -2.58 -12.16
N THR A 104 15.15 -3.63 -12.93
CA THR A 104 14.12 -4.32 -13.73
C THR A 104 13.20 -5.20 -12.89
N SER A 105 13.51 -5.42 -11.60
CA SER A 105 12.66 -6.16 -10.68
C SER A 105 11.58 -5.29 -10.02
N PHE A 106 11.54 -3.99 -10.33
CA PHE A 106 10.56 -3.03 -9.81
C PHE A 106 9.54 -2.54 -10.87
N ILE A 107 9.63 -3.05 -12.10
CA ILE A 107 8.73 -2.78 -13.23
C ILE A 107 7.89 -4.01 -13.49
#